data_AF-A0A1Y3QFS6-F1
#
_entry.id   AF-A0A1Y3QFS6-F1
#
_cell.length_a   1.000
_cell.length_b   1.000
_cell.length_c   1.000
_cell.angle_alpha   90.00
_cell.angle_beta   90.00
_cell.angle_gamma   90.00
#
_symmetry.space_group_name_H-M   'P 1'
#
loop_
_entity.id
_entity.type
_entity.pdbx_description
1 polymer ?
#
loop_
_entity_poly.entity_id
_entity_poly.type
_entity_poly.pdbx_seq_one_letter_code
_entity_poly.pdbx_strand_id
1 'polypeptide(L)'
;MSKEQITLTKSELKRAMVVEKWMEGRLTEQDVARTLGISIRQAYRLKAKYRHGGAKAIAHGNRGRKPVHTLADSLKQRVMSLYRDRYLEAIPPTLPSFWPNTRTSI
;
A
#
# COMPACT_ATOMS: atom_id res chain seq x y z
N MET A 1 -29.49 14.66 2.89
CA MET A 1 -28.55 13.78 2.15
C MET A 1 -27.14 14.16 2.57
N SER A 2 -26.54 13.43 3.51
CA SER A 2 -25.19 13.72 4.03
C SER A 2 -24.13 13.38 2.98
N LYS A 3 -23.32 14.37 2.57
CA LYS A 3 -22.13 14.14 1.74
C LYS A 3 -21.12 13.36 2.57
N GLU A 4 -20.95 12.07 2.27
CA GLU A 4 -19.87 11.28 2.86
C GLU A 4 -18.53 11.83 2.34
N GLN A 5 -17.76 12.44 3.22
CA GLN A 5 -16.42 12.93 2.90
C GLN A 5 -15.47 11.74 2.83
N ILE A 6 -14.99 11.43 1.62
CA ILE A 6 -14.03 10.35 1.39
C ILE A 6 -12.65 10.99 1.22
N THR A 7 -11.75 10.74 2.17
CA THR A 7 -10.36 11.22 2.08
C THR A 7 -9.55 10.32 1.16
N LEU A 8 -9.39 10.75 -0.09
CA LEU A 8 -8.55 10.10 -1.10
C LEU A 8 -7.24 10.86 -1.27
N THR A 9 -6.14 10.15 -1.47
CA THR A 9 -4.92 10.79 -1.99
C THR A 9 -5.13 11.21 -3.44
N LYS A 10 -4.31 12.14 -3.94
CA LYS A 10 -4.34 12.56 -5.36
C LYS A 10 -4.25 11.37 -6.32
N SER A 11 -3.46 10.35 -5.98
CA SER A 11 -3.30 9.14 -6.80
C SER A 11 -4.53 8.22 -6.75
N GLU A 12 -5.18 8.10 -5.59
CA GLU A 12 -6.43 7.33 -5.45
C GLU A 12 -7.59 8.02 -6.18
N LEU A 13 -7.68 9.34 -6.10
CA LEU A 13 -8.66 10.12 -6.84
C LEU A 13 -8.46 9.95 -8.36
N LYS A 14 -7.21 10.07 -8.86
CA LYS A 14 -6.90 9.83 -10.28
C LYS A 14 -7.35 8.43 -10.72
N ARG A 15 -7.10 7.39 -9.92
CA ARG A 15 -7.54 6.02 -10.22
C ARG A 15 -9.07 5.91 -10.29
N ALA A 16 -9.79 6.51 -9.34
CA ALA A 16 -11.25 6.50 -9.33
C ALA A 16 -11.82 7.13 -10.60
N MET A 17 -11.33 8.31 -10.99
CA MET A 17 -11.78 9.01 -12.19
C MET A 17 -11.49 8.23 -13.48
N VAL A 18 -10.31 7.60 -13.59
CA VAL A 18 -9.96 6.81 -14.78
C VAL A 18 -10.84 5.56 -14.89
N VAL A 19 -11.12 4.89 -13.76
CA VAL A 19 -12.00 3.72 -13.75
C VAL A 19 -13.45 4.10 -14.05
N GLU A 20 -13.91 5.25 -13.55
CA GLU A 20 -15.22 5.80 -13.88
C GLU A 20 -15.37 6.04 -15.38
N LYS A 21 -14.41 6.74 -16.00
CA LYS A 21 -14.39 6.96 -17.46
C LYS A 21 -14.31 5.66 -18.26
N TRP A 22 -13.63 4.63 -17.74
CA TRP A 22 -13.60 3.31 -18.35
C TRP A 22 -14.94 2.57 -18.24
N MET A 23 -15.66 2.72 -17.14
CA MET A 23 -17.00 2.16 -16.96
C MET A 23 -18.03 2.84 -17.89
N GLU A 24 -17.86 4.13 -18.15
CA GLU A 24 -18.66 4.90 -19.11
C GLU A 24 -18.34 4.57 -20.58
N GLY A 25 -17.38 3.68 -20.85
CA GLY A 25 -16.97 3.30 -22.20
C GLY A 25 -16.12 4.35 -22.93
N ARG A 26 -15.63 5.38 -22.21
CA ARG A 26 -14.82 6.47 -22.80
C ARG A 26 -13.34 6.15 -22.92
N LEU A 27 -12.88 5.04 -22.34
CA LEU A 27 -11.49 4.58 -22.37
C LEU A 27 -11.45 3.09 -22.69
N THR A 28 -10.40 2.64 -23.38
CA THR A 28 -10.11 1.21 -23.57
C THR A 28 -9.33 0.64 -22.38
N GLU A 29 -9.26 -0.68 -22.22
CA GLU A 29 -8.39 -1.28 -21.18
C GLU A 29 -6.91 -0.88 -21.33
N GLN A 30 -6.44 -0.67 -22.55
CA GLN A 30 -5.07 -0.32 -22.87
C GLN A 30 -4.77 1.12 -22.43
N ASP A 31 -5.71 2.05 -22.67
CA ASP A 31 -5.60 3.44 -22.23
C ASP A 31 -5.57 3.54 -20.71
N VAL A 32 -6.40 2.74 -20.03
CA VAL A 32 -6.42 2.67 -18.56
C VAL A 32 -5.12 2.14 -18.01
N ALA A 33 -4.62 1.02 -18.56
CA ALA A 33 -3.36 0.42 -18.16
C ALA A 33 -2.19 1.40 -18.32
N ARG A 34 -2.13 2.11 -19.46
CA ARG A 34 -1.13 3.13 -19.75
C ARG A 34 -1.24 4.33 -18.82
N THR A 35 -2.45 4.86 -18.63
CA THR A 35 -2.69 6.07 -17.81
C THR A 35 -2.38 5.85 -16.33
N LEU A 36 -2.63 4.63 -15.84
CA LEU A 36 -2.38 4.24 -14.45
C LEU A 36 -1.01 3.58 -14.23
N GLY A 37 -0.29 3.23 -15.29
CA GLY A 37 0.99 2.51 -15.21
C GLY A 37 0.86 1.13 -14.58
N ILE A 38 -0.27 0.44 -14.82
CA ILE A 38 -0.56 -0.89 -14.25
C ILE A 38 -0.83 -1.90 -15.35
N SER A 39 -0.71 -3.19 -15.02
CA SER A 39 -1.10 -4.23 -15.97
C SER A 39 -2.61 -4.25 -16.20
N ILE A 40 -3.04 -4.72 -17.38
CA ILE A 40 -4.45 -4.90 -17.74
C ILE A 40 -5.19 -5.76 -16.70
N ARG A 41 -4.57 -6.83 -16.20
CA ARG A 41 -5.13 -7.66 -15.11
C ARG A 41 -5.41 -6.85 -13.84
N GLN A 42 -4.48 -5.99 -13.44
CA GLN A 42 -4.68 -5.11 -12.28
C GLN A 42 -5.78 -4.07 -12.54
N ALA A 43 -5.89 -3.57 -13.78
CA ALA A 43 -6.98 -2.69 -14.17
C ALA A 43 -8.35 -3.39 -14.01
N TYR A 44 -8.51 -4.62 -14.53
CA TYR A 44 -9.75 -5.39 -14.34
C TYR A 44 -10.06 -5.67 -12.87
N ARG A 45 -9.05 -5.98 -12.04
CA ARG A 45 -9.23 -6.13 -10.59
C ARG A 45 -9.73 -4.83 -9.95
N LEU A 46 -9.19 -3.68 -10.40
CA LEU A 46 -9.63 -2.36 -9.93
C LEU A 46 -11.06 -2.06 -10.35
N LYS A 47 -11.43 -2.40 -11.59
CA LYS A 47 -12.80 -2.28 -12.13
C LYS A 47 -13.80 -3.10 -11.33
N ALA A 48 -13.48 -4.37 -11.05
CA ALA A 48 -14.31 -5.22 -10.21
C ALA A 48 -14.49 -4.62 -8.81
N LYS A 49 -13.41 -4.13 -8.19
CA LYS A 49 -13.46 -3.48 -6.87
C LYS A 49 -14.33 -2.21 -6.88
N TYR A 50 -14.23 -1.40 -7.93
CA TYR A 50 -15.04 -0.19 -8.12
C TYR A 50 -16.53 -0.50 -8.28
N ARG A 51 -16.90 -1.58 -8.98
CA ARG A 51 -18.32 -1.99 -9.12
C ARG A 51 -19.00 -2.28 -7.79
N HIS A 52 -18.28 -2.79 -6.80
CA HIS A 52 -18.86 -3.17 -5.50
C HIS A 52 -18.88 -2.06 -4.45
N GLY A 53 -18.01 -1.03 -4.56
CA GLY A 53 -17.94 0.02 -3.53
C GLY A 53 -17.49 1.40 -4.03
N GLY A 54 -17.58 1.65 -5.33
CA GLY A 54 -17.32 2.95 -5.96
C GLY A 54 -15.95 3.53 -5.62
N ALA A 55 -15.89 4.86 -5.54
CA ALA A 55 -14.66 5.58 -5.21
C ALA A 55 -14.10 5.22 -3.82
N LYS A 56 -14.95 4.86 -2.85
CA LYS A 56 -14.50 4.39 -1.52
C LYS A 56 -13.70 3.10 -1.62
N ALA A 57 -14.06 2.21 -2.52
CA ALA A 57 -13.36 0.95 -2.70
C ALA A 57 -11.98 1.13 -3.36
N ILE A 58 -11.73 2.25 -4.04
CA ILE A 58 -10.39 2.58 -4.57
C ILE A 58 -9.44 2.99 -3.44
N ALA A 59 -9.97 3.53 -2.34
CA ALA A 59 -9.18 3.87 -1.17
C ALA A 59 -8.39 2.64 -0.70
N HIS A 60 -7.13 2.87 -0.29
CA HIS A 60 -6.24 1.81 0.09
C HIS A 60 -6.82 0.96 1.23
N GLY A 61 -7.07 -0.32 0.97
CA GLY A 61 -7.73 -1.22 1.93
C GLY A 61 -6.90 -1.54 3.18
N ASN A 62 -5.59 -1.28 3.15
CA ASN A 62 -4.73 -1.36 4.33
C ASN A 62 -4.61 -0.01 5.06
N ARG A 63 -5.24 1.07 4.58
CA ARG A 63 -5.27 2.35 5.31
C ARG A 63 -6.00 2.12 6.64
N GLY A 64 -5.29 2.28 7.74
CA GLY A 64 -5.80 2.08 9.10
C GLY A 64 -5.83 0.63 9.59
N ARG A 65 -5.42 -0.37 8.79
CA ARG A 65 -5.43 -1.78 9.19
C ARG A 65 -4.03 -2.25 9.56
N LYS A 66 -3.85 -2.78 10.78
CA LYS A 66 -2.66 -3.54 11.15
C LYS A 66 -2.65 -4.86 10.35
N PRO A 67 -1.55 -5.22 9.66
CA PRO A 67 -1.44 -6.51 8.97
C PRO A 67 -1.71 -7.68 9.93
N VAL A 68 -2.33 -8.75 9.44
CA VAL A 68 -2.67 -9.93 10.27
C VAL A 68 -1.41 -10.62 10.82
N HIS A 69 -0.30 -10.54 10.07
CA HIS A 69 1.02 -11.04 10.48
C HIS A 69 1.83 -10.01 11.28
N THR A 70 1.19 -9.02 11.91
CA THR A 70 1.90 -8.12 12.81
C THR A 70 2.39 -8.95 14.00
N LEU A 71 3.71 -9.07 14.15
CA LEU A 71 4.31 -9.65 15.35
C LEU A 71 3.74 -8.93 16.57
N ALA A 72 3.38 -9.67 17.60
CA ALA A 72 2.87 -9.09 18.83
C ALA A 72 3.85 -8.02 19.34
N ASP A 73 3.32 -6.89 19.82
CA ASP A 73 4.15 -5.78 20.30
C ASP A 73 5.13 -6.24 21.40
N SER A 74 4.72 -7.19 22.23
CA SER A 74 5.57 -7.86 23.23
C SER A 74 6.76 -8.62 22.62
N LEU A 75 6.54 -9.35 21.53
CA LEU A 75 7.59 -10.06 20.81
C LEU A 75 8.55 -9.08 20.15
N LYS A 76 8.03 -8.00 19.58
CA LYS A 76 8.86 -6.92 19.01
C LYS A 76 9.75 -6.28 20.08
N GLN A 77 9.21 -5.98 21.26
CA GLN A 77 9.99 -5.43 22.38
C GLN A 77 11.05 -6.43 22.87
N ARG A 78 10.70 -7.72 22.95
CA ARG A 78 11.64 -8.77 23.36
C ARG A 78 12.79 -8.96 22.37
N VAL A 79 12.52 -8.91 21.08
CA VAL A 79 13.56 -8.96 20.04
C VAL A 79 14.47 -7.74 20.13
N MET A 80 13.90 -6.54 20.34
CA MET A 80 14.67 -5.31 20.50
C MET A 80 15.55 -5.30 21.76
N SER A 81 15.05 -5.83 22.89
CA SER A 81 15.85 -5.95 24.11
C SER A 81 16.99 -6.94 23.92
N LEU A 82 16.72 -8.13 23.35
CA LEU A 82 17.77 -9.11 23.07
C LEU A 82 18.83 -8.57 22.11
N TYR A 83 18.42 -7.83 21.08
CA TYR A 83 19.35 -7.20 20.15
C TYR A 83 20.29 -6.21 20.85
N ARG A 84 19.76 -5.33 21.70
CA ARG A 84 20.55 -4.32 22.43
C ARG A 84 21.42 -4.94 23.53
N ASP A 85 20.85 -5.82 24.33
CA ASP A 85 21.46 -6.26 25.59
C ASP A 85 22.41 -7.44 25.42
N ARG A 86 22.28 -8.21 24.33
CA ARG A 86 23.04 -9.46 24.14
C ARG A 86 23.86 -9.50 22.86
N TYR A 87 23.39 -8.89 21.77
CA TYR A 87 23.99 -9.07 20.45
C TYR A 87 24.71 -7.83 19.93
N LEU A 88 24.48 -6.64 20.50
CA LEU A 88 25.10 -5.40 20.04
C LEU A 88 26.63 -5.42 20.17
N GLU A 89 27.16 -5.92 21.28
CA GLU A 89 28.61 -6.01 21.55
C GLU A 89 29.28 -7.21 20.86
N ALA A 90 28.49 -8.24 20.51
CA ALA A 90 28.96 -9.44 19.82
C ALA A 90 29.04 -9.29 18.29
N ILE A 91 28.61 -8.14 17.76
CA ILE A 91 28.74 -7.79 16.35
C ILE A 91 30.17 -7.27 16.12
N PRO A 92 31.01 -7.96 15.32
CA PRO A 92 32.33 -7.47 15.02
C PRO A 92 32.23 -6.16 14.20
N PRO A 93 33.14 -5.18 14.39
CA PRO A 93 33.12 -3.90 13.68
C PRO A 93 33.36 -4.03 12.16
N THR A 94 33.59 -5.25 11.67
CA THR A 94 33.89 -5.58 10.28
C THR A 94 32.70 -6.15 9.51
N LEU A 95 31.48 -6.18 10.08
CA LEU A 95 30.30 -6.53 9.28
C LEU A 95 30.20 -5.56 8.09
N PRO A 96 30.06 -6.06 6.84
CA PRO A 96 29.82 -5.21 5.69
C PRO A 96 28.59 -4.34 5.97
N SER A 97 28.66 -3.07 5.57
CA SER A 97 27.55 -2.10 5.61
C SER A 97 26.27 -2.54 4.86
N PHE A 98 26.27 -3.76 4.32
CA PHE A 98 25.22 -4.41 3.58
C PHE A 98 24.31 -5.26 4.49
N TRP A 99 23.80 -4.69 5.58
CA TRP A 99 22.57 -5.18 6.20
C TRP A 99 21.48 -4.12 6.04
N PRO A 100 20.42 -4.37 5.25
CA PRO A 100 19.47 -3.33 4.90
C PRO A 100 18.41 -3.21 6.00
N ASN A 101 18.62 -2.33 6.97
CA ASN A 101 17.53 -1.91 7.86
C ASN A 101 17.43 -0.41 8.12
N THR A 102 17.95 0.46 7.26
CA THR A 102 17.51 1.85 7.22
C THR A 102 16.41 1.98 6.17
N ARG A 103 15.18 2.01 6.68
CA ARG A 103 13.98 2.56 6.07
C ARG A 103 14.31 3.63 5.02
N THR A 104 14.06 3.34 3.74
CA THR A 104 13.86 4.36 2.72
C THR A 104 12.74 5.28 3.19
N SER A 105 13.09 6.49 3.60
CA SER A 105 12.19 7.62 3.75
C SER A 105 13.02 8.88 3.53
N ILE A 106 12.81 9.43 2.34
CA ILE A 106 13.20 10.76 1.82
C ILE A 106 14.66 10.90 1.45
#